data_AF-A0A2T6ZSD0-F1
#
_entry.id   AF-A0A2T6ZSD0-F1
#
_cell.length_a   1.000
_cell.length_b   1.000
_cell.length_c   1.000
_cell.angle_alpha   90.00
_cell.angle_beta   90.00
_cell.angle_gamma   90.00
#
_symmetry.space_group_name_H-M   'P 1'
#
loop_
_entity.id
_entity.type
_entity.pdbx_description
1 polymer ?
#
loop_
_entity_poly.entity_id
_entity_poly.type
_entity_poly.pdbx_seq_one_letter_code
_entity_poly.pdbx_strand_id
1 'polypeptide(L)'
;MSDHSSIEWETVTSRNGVSFRIGREKTQGEDVAPASGKSFSIEVNWPVGSGWVKTTDEVRTTAGITQYNLSTTPGGSIFQYFLQFNNTDTYDYEFYDETGDSYEVNTFTTRTHSVQYNSDKPTIVRITGS
;
A
#
# COMPACT_ATOMS: atom_id res chain seq x y z
N MET A 1 15.20 9.69 18.06
CA MET A 1 14.14 8.68 18.28
C MET A 1 12.98 9.13 17.43
N SER A 2 12.73 8.48 16.30
CA SER A 2 11.60 8.84 15.44
C SER A 2 10.37 8.14 15.98
N ASP A 3 9.53 8.94 16.63
CA ASP A 3 8.29 8.51 17.26
C ASP A 3 7.31 8.06 16.16
N HIS A 4 6.92 6.78 16.17
CA HIS A 4 5.93 6.23 15.23
C HIS A 4 4.48 6.70 15.55
N SER A 5 4.31 7.78 16.33
CA SER A 5 3.05 8.28 16.87
C SER A 5 2.22 9.16 15.91
N SER A 6 2.69 9.33 14.67
CA SER A 6 1.99 10.16 13.66
C SER A 6 1.11 9.38 12.68
N ILE A 7 1.06 8.05 12.72
CA ILE A 7 0.25 7.23 11.81
C ILE A 7 -1.08 6.84 12.49
N GLU A 8 -2.20 7.23 11.89
CA GLU A 8 -3.52 6.70 12.21
C GLU A 8 -3.77 5.41 11.44
N TRP A 9 -4.21 4.38 12.18
CA TRP A 9 -4.46 3.05 11.64
C TRP A 9 -5.96 2.81 11.54
N GLU A 10 -6.42 2.45 10.35
CA GLU A 10 -7.80 2.02 10.07
C GLU A 10 -7.80 0.52 9.77
N THR A 11 -8.69 -0.25 10.40
CA THR A 11 -8.80 -1.70 10.17
C THR A 11 -9.87 -1.97 9.13
N VAL A 12 -9.51 -2.73 8.09
CA VAL A 12 -10.34 -3.07 6.93
C VAL A 12 -10.35 -4.59 6.78
N THR A 13 -11.33 -5.13 6.06
CA THR A 13 -11.41 -6.57 5.75
C THR A 13 -11.09 -6.78 4.28
N SER A 14 -10.14 -7.66 3.99
CA SER A 14 -9.73 -8.01 2.62
C SER A 14 -10.83 -8.78 1.89
N ARG A 15 -10.64 -8.96 0.58
CA ARG A 15 -11.56 -9.72 -0.26
C ARG A 15 -11.77 -11.16 0.24
N ASN A 16 -10.74 -11.78 0.79
CA ASN A 16 -10.81 -13.14 1.34
C ASN A 16 -11.31 -13.18 2.80
N GLY A 17 -11.75 -12.06 3.37
CA GLY A 17 -12.27 -11.99 4.74
C GLY A 17 -11.20 -11.87 5.82
N VAL A 18 -9.95 -11.61 5.45
CA VAL A 18 -8.82 -11.45 6.38
C VAL A 18 -8.69 -9.97 6.73
N SER A 19 -8.63 -9.64 8.01
CA SER A 19 -8.40 -8.24 8.40
C SER A 19 -7.02 -7.78 7.95
N PHE A 20 -6.93 -6.52 7.51
CA PHE A 20 -5.69 -5.79 7.29
C PHE A 20 -5.86 -4.38 7.84
N ARG A 21 -4.79 -3.59 7.94
CA ARG A 21 -4.89 -2.19 8.35
C ARG A 21 -4.12 -1.27 7.44
N ILE A 22 -4.71 -0.11 7.17
CA ILE A 22 -4.07 0.97 6.43
C ILE A 22 -3.60 2.03 7.42
N GLY A 23 -2.39 2.54 7.20
CA GLY A 23 -1.75 3.58 7.99
C GLY A 23 -1.67 4.86 7.18
N ARG A 24 -2.17 5.97 7.72
CA ARG A 24 -2.08 7.32 7.14
C ARG A 24 -1.44 8.28 8.14
N GLU A 25 -0.54 9.16 7.69
CA GLU A 25 -0.01 10.21 8.58
C GLU A 25 -1.11 11.24 8.92
N LYS A 26 -1.19 11.66 10.19
CA LYS A 26 -2.18 12.65 10.68
C LYS A 26 -2.07 13.99 9.95
N THR A 27 -3.18 14.46 9.38
CA THR A 27 -3.31 15.82 8.82
C THR A 27 -4.60 16.49 9.31
N GLN A 28 -4.53 17.76 9.74
CA GLN A 28 -5.72 18.59 9.96
C GLN A 28 -6.32 18.99 8.60
N GLY A 29 -7.53 18.50 8.30
CA GLY A 29 -8.31 18.87 7.12
C GLY A 29 -7.95 18.04 5.88
N GLU A 30 -8.80 17.08 5.52
CA GLU A 30 -8.71 16.36 4.25
C GLU A 30 -9.63 17.02 3.22
N ASP A 31 -9.04 17.76 2.29
CA ASP A 31 -9.64 17.96 0.97
C ASP A 31 -9.48 16.63 0.21
N VAL A 32 -10.58 15.90 0.05
CA VAL A 32 -10.63 14.66 -0.71
C VAL A 32 -10.45 14.97 -2.21
N ALA A 33 -9.22 14.88 -2.70
CA ALA A 33 -8.97 14.93 -4.13
C ALA A 33 -9.50 13.63 -4.76
N PRO A 34 -10.39 13.69 -5.77
CA PRO A 34 -10.77 12.50 -6.52
C PRO A 34 -9.54 11.89 -7.22
N ALA A 35 -9.59 10.59 -7.52
CA ALA A 35 -8.55 9.93 -8.29
C ALA A 35 -8.33 10.69 -9.62
N SER A 36 -7.08 11.06 -9.92
CA SER A 36 -6.83 11.99 -11.04
C SER A 36 -6.77 11.30 -12.40
N GLY A 37 -6.45 10.00 -12.44
CA GLY A 37 -6.16 9.32 -13.69
C GLY A 37 -7.05 8.14 -14.05
N LYS A 38 -6.74 7.55 -15.20
CA LYS A 38 -7.49 6.44 -15.80
C LYS A 38 -7.27 5.17 -14.99
N SER A 39 -8.32 4.37 -14.82
CA SER A 39 -8.19 3.07 -14.16
C SER A 39 -7.15 2.18 -14.86
N PHE A 40 -6.40 1.42 -14.08
CA PHE A 40 -5.30 0.59 -14.56
C PHE A 40 -5.22 -0.76 -13.85
N SER A 41 -4.48 -1.69 -14.47
CA SER A 41 -4.04 -2.95 -13.88
C SER A 41 -2.65 -3.28 -14.41
N ILE A 42 -1.69 -3.49 -13.50
CA ILE A 42 -0.28 -3.74 -13.85
C ILE A 42 0.20 -4.95 -13.07
N GLU A 43 0.84 -5.89 -13.77
CA GLU A 43 1.55 -7.01 -13.14
C GLU A 43 2.90 -6.52 -12.58
N VAL A 44 3.22 -6.96 -11.37
CA VAL A 44 4.47 -6.62 -10.68
C VAL A 44 5.07 -7.86 -10.03
N ASN A 45 6.27 -7.73 -9.49
CA ASN A 45 6.87 -8.73 -8.61
C ASN A 45 7.57 -8.00 -7.48
N TRP A 46 6.83 -7.76 -6.40
CA TRP A 46 7.32 -7.05 -5.22
C TRP A 46 7.48 -8.05 -4.07
N PRO A 47 8.63 -8.74 -3.99
CA PRO A 47 8.88 -9.70 -2.93
C PRO A 47 9.15 -9.00 -1.59
N VAL A 48 8.97 -9.74 -0.51
CA VAL A 48 9.42 -9.31 0.82
C VAL A 48 10.93 -9.14 0.80
N GLY A 49 11.40 -7.99 1.25
CA GLY A 49 12.82 -7.64 1.28
C GLY A 49 13.15 -6.64 2.38
N SER A 50 14.35 -6.07 2.27
CA SER A 50 14.85 -5.07 3.21
C SER A 50 15.04 -3.72 2.50
N GLY A 51 14.10 -2.79 2.71
CA GLY A 51 14.25 -1.40 2.33
C GLY A 51 13.51 -0.99 1.05
N TRP A 52 13.64 0.29 0.72
CA TRP A 52 12.94 0.91 -0.40
C TRP A 52 13.51 0.48 -1.75
N VAL A 53 12.61 0.06 -2.64
CA VAL A 53 12.87 -0.34 -4.02
C VAL A 53 12.19 0.64 -4.95
N LYS A 54 12.93 1.19 -5.92
CA LYS A 54 12.36 2.04 -6.97
C LYS A 54 11.51 1.19 -7.91
N THR A 55 10.33 1.69 -8.27
CA THR A 55 9.45 1.00 -9.21
C THR A 55 9.95 1.12 -10.65
N THR A 56 9.43 0.26 -11.52
CA THR A 56 9.67 0.35 -12.97
C THR A 56 9.06 1.62 -13.54
N ASP A 57 9.50 2.01 -14.73
CA ASP A 57 8.96 3.19 -15.41
C ASP A 57 7.45 3.06 -15.66
N GLU A 58 6.97 1.88 -16.05
CA GLU A 58 5.55 1.61 -16.26
C GLU A 58 4.70 1.85 -14.99
N VAL A 59 5.13 1.30 -13.85
CA VAL A 59 4.43 1.51 -12.57
C VAL A 59 4.46 2.99 -12.20
N ARG A 60 5.60 3.66 -12.37
CA ARG A 60 5.73 5.08 -12.05
C ARG A 60 4.83 5.96 -12.92
N THR A 61 4.73 5.69 -14.23
CA THR A 61 3.95 6.52 -15.15
C THR A 61 2.46 6.22 -15.12
N THR A 62 2.08 4.96 -14.89
CA THR A 62 0.69 4.52 -14.96
C THR A 62 0.02 4.52 -13.59
N ALA A 63 0.70 4.01 -12.57
CA ALA A 63 0.15 3.93 -11.22
C ALA A 63 0.59 5.10 -10.33
N GLY A 64 1.49 5.98 -10.77
CA GLY A 64 2.01 7.07 -9.93
C GLY A 64 2.82 6.59 -8.72
N ILE A 65 3.14 5.29 -8.59
CA ILE A 65 3.92 4.78 -7.46
C ILE A 65 5.40 4.84 -7.83
N THR A 66 6.20 5.57 -7.03
CA THR A 66 7.62 5.85 -7.31
C THR A 66 8.58 4.84 -6.67
N GLN A 67 8.20 4.31 -5.51
CA GLN A 67 8.97 3.32 -4.75
C GLN A 67 8.05 2.60 -3.76
N TYR A 68 8.47 1.40 -3.36
CA TYR A 68 7.79 0.59 -2.36
C TYR A 68 8.81 -0.03 -1.41
N ASN A 69 8.34 -0.47 -0.24
CA ASN A 69 9.08 -1.32 0.68
C ASN A 69 8.10 -2.36 1.24
N LEU A 70 8.25 -3.62 0.85
CA LEU A 70 7.53 -4.73 1.45
C LEU A 70 8.48 -5.46 2.41
N SER A 71 8.12 -5.47 3.69
CA SER A 71 8.95 -6.03 4.76
C SER A 71 8.13 -6.86 5.73
N THR A 72 8.79 -7.70 6.53
CA THR A 72 8.15 -8.30 7.71
C THR A 72 7.97 -7.24 8.79
N THR A 73 6.83 -7.24 9.46
CA THR A 73 6.57 -6.31 10.56
C THR A 73 7.50 -6.62 11.75
N PRO A 74 8.03 -5.61 12.46
CA PRO A 74 8.77 -5.82 13.70
C PRO A 74 7.92 -6.57 14.75
N GLY A 75 8.59 -7.32 15.64
CA GLY A 75 7.94 -8.19 16.62
C GLY A 75 6.88 -7.48 17.48
N GLY A 76 5.77 -8.18 17.74
CA GLY A 76 4.63 -7.69 18.53
C GLY A 76 3.42 -7.20 17.72
N SER A 77 3.51 -7.16 16.39
CA SER A 77 2.36 -6.91 15.52
C SER A 77 1.51 -8.16 15.28
N ILE A 78 0.19 -8.00 15.21
CA ILE A 78 -0.75 -9.06 14.78
C ILE A 78 -0.71 -9.30 13.25
N PHE A 79 -0.04 -8.40 12.51
CA PHE A 79 0.16 -8.50 11.06
C PHE A 79 1.62 -8.81 10.76
N GLN A 80 1.85 -9.83 9.95
CA GLN A 80 3.18 -10.33 9.60
C GLN A 80 3.91 -9.46 8.59
N TYR A 81 3.19 -8.77 7.70
CA TYR A 81 3.78 -8.00 6.62
C TYR A 81 3.39 -6.53 6.70
N PHE A 82 4.32 -5.70 6.22
CA PHE A 82 4.19 -4.26 6.14
C PHE A 82 4.66 -3.77 4.77
N LEU A 83 3.71 -3.30 3.97
CA LEU A 83 3.96 -2.64 2.69
C LEU A 83 3.85 -1.12 2.89
N GLN A 84 4.88 -0.41 2.46
CA GLN A 84 4.89 1.04 2.33
C GLN A 84 5.10 1.41 0.87
N PHE A 85 4.48 2.50 0.42
CA PHE A 85 4.69 3.00 -0.94
C PHE A 85 4.55 4.52 -0.99
N ASN A 86 5.23 5.14 -1.95
CA ASN A 86 5.12 6.57 -2.22
C ASN A 86 4.40 6.80 -3.55
N ASN A 87 3.32 7.57 -3.52
CA ASN A 87 2.57 7.96 -4.71
C ASN A 87 2.79 9.43 -5.10
N THR A 88 2.73 9.71 -6.39
CA THR A 88 2.68 11.05 -6.98
C THR A 88 1.31 11.37 -7.57
N ASP A 89 0.36 10.44 -7.47
CA ASP A 89 -1.02 10.59 -7.94
C ASP A 89 -1.99 9.87 -6.97
N THR A 90 -3.22 10.36 -6.89
CA THR A 90 -4.29 9.82 -6.03
C THR A 90 -5.06 8.75 -6.78
N TYR A 91 -5.21 7.58 -6.16
CA TYR A 91 -6.06 6.49 -6.63
C TYR A 91 -6.67 5.76 -5.45
N ASP A 92 -7.74 5.04 -5.74
CA ASP A 92 -8.11 3.88 -4.95
C ASP A 92 -7.28 2.67 -5.38
N TYR A 93 -6.18 2.39 -4.66
CA TYR A 93 -5.27 1.31 -5.03
C TYR A 93 -5.73 -0.02 -4.45
N GLU A 94 -5.63 -1.09 -5.23
CA GLU A 94 -5.65 -2.45 -4.67
C GLU A 94 -4.34 -3.18 -4.96
N PHE A 95 -3.75 -3.75 -3.92
CA PHE A 95 -2.54 -4.58 -4.01
C PHE A 95 -2.91 -6.04 -3.86
N TYR A 96 -2.55 -6.86 -4.85
CA TYR A 96 -2.86 -8.29 -4.88
C TYR A 96 -1.62 -9.13 -4.59
N ASP A 97 -1.76 -10.08 -3.67
CA ASP A 97 -0.71 -11.03 -3.35
C ASP A 97 -0.77 -12.31 -4.22
N GLU A 98 0.18 -13.23 -4.03
CA GLU A 98 0.23 -14.51 -4.75
C GLU A 98 -0.88 -15.50 -4.34
N THR A 99 -1.62 -15.23 -3.25
CA THR A 99 -2.82 -16.00 -2.88
C THR A 99 -4.06 -15.51 -3.61
N GLY A 100 -3.99 -14.33 -4.21
CA GLY A 100 -5.10 -13.65 -4.88
C GLY A 100 -5.96 -12.79 -3.95
N ASP A 101 -5.54 -12.59 -2.70
CA ASP A 101 -6.18 -11.61 -1.82
C ASP A 101 -5.84 -10.19 -2.26
N SER A 102 -6.65 -9.21 -1.85
CA SER A 102 -6.41 -7.81 -2.15
C SER A 102 -6.50 -6.91 -0.92
N TYR A 103 -5.65 -5.87 -0.93
CA TYR A 103 -5.56 -4.87 0.12
C TYR A 103 -5.84 -3.50 -0.49
N GLU A 104 -7.03 -2.96 -0.21
CA GLU A 104 -7.48 -1.66 -0.68
C GLU A 104 -6.82 -0.53 0.12
N VAL A 105 -6.26 0.45 -0.58
CA VAL A 105 -5.65 1.65 0.00
C VAL A 105 -6.11 2.86 -0.80
N ASN A 106 -7.20 3.46 -0.36
CA ASN A 106 -7.66 4.72 -0.91
C ASN A 106 -6.76 5.89 -0.48
N THR A 107 -6.14 6.55 -1.45
CA THR A 107 -5.15 7.61 -1.25
C THR A 107 -5.69 8.98 -1.68
N PHE A 108 -5.97 9.84 -0.70
CA PHE A 108 -6.43 11.22 -0.96
C PHE A 108 -5.28 12.23 -1.07
N THR A 109 -4.04 11.80 -0.83
CA THR A 109 -2.83 12.64 -0.79
C THR A 109 -1.64 11.93 -1.42
N THR A 110 -0.69 12.71 -1.93
CA THR A 110 0.57 12.23 -2.53
C THR A 110 1.69 12.21 -1.49
N ARG A 111 1.90 11.05 -0.87
CA ARG A 111 2.83 10.86 0.25
C ARG A 111 3.18 9.38 0.44
N THR A 112 3.81 9.07 1.57
CA THR A 112 3.99 7.69 2.00
C THR A 112 2.68 7.14 2.57
N HIS A 113 2.23 6.01 2.02
CA HIS A 113 1.11 5.24 2.54
C HIS A 113 1.61 3.89 3.04
N SER A 114 0.79 3.23 3.83
CA SER A 114 1.19 2.08 4.62
C SER A 114 0.04 1.08 4.71
N VAL A 115 0.32 -0.20 4.53
CA VAL A 115 -0.64 -1.29 4.74
C VAL A 115 0.04 -2.44 5.48
N GLN A 116 -0.66 -2.98 6.47
CA GLN A 116 -0.23 -4.17 7.20
C GLN A 116 -1.25 -5.28 7.03
N TYR A 117 -0.76 -6.47 6.71
CA TYR A 117 -1.60 -7.60 6.35
C TYR A 117 -0.94 -8.94 6.72
N ASN A 118 -1.72 -10.01 6.59
CA ASN A 118 -1.26 -11.39 6.73
C ASN A 118 -1.50 -12.10 5.40
N SER A 119 -0.52 -12.91 4.97
CA SER A 119 -0.60 -13.72 3.75
C SER A 119 0.34 -14.91 3.85
N ASP A 120 -0.07 -16.07 3.32
CA ASP A 120 0.81 -17.23 3.17
C ASP A 120 1.80 -17.05 2.00
N LYS A 121 1.51 -16.13 1.08
CA LYS A 121 2.36 -15.79 -0.07
C LYS A 121 2.38 -14.27 -0.30
N PRO A 122 3.18 -13.52 0.49
CA PRO A 122 3.08 -12.08 0.64
C PRO A 122 3.58 -11.26 -0.57
N THR A 123 4.20 -11.87 -1.57
CA THR A 123 4.68 -11.13 -2.75
C THR A 123 3.50 -10.44 -3.42
N ILE A 124 3.59 -9.12 -3.63
CA ILE A 124 2.58 -8.42 -4.43
C ILE A 124 2.87 -8.69 -5.89
N VAL A 125 1.87 -9.17 -6.61
CA VAL A 125 1.96 -9.60 -8.02
C VAL A 125 1.14 -8.75 -8.97
N ARG A 126 0.21 -7.94 -8.44
CA ARG A 126 -0.61 -7.06 -9.25
C ARG A 126 -1.08 -5.85 -8.47
N ILE A 127 -1.19 -4.73 -9.18
CA ILE A 127 -1.70 -3.46 -8.65
C ILE A 127 -2.80 -2.96 -9.57
N THR A 128 -3.90 -2.52 -9.00
CA THR A 128 -4.94 -1.77 -9.73
C THR A 128 -5.13 -0.40 -9.11
N GLY A 129 -5.68 0.52 -9.89
CA GLY A 129 -6.15 1.81 -9.43
C GLY A 129 -7.38 2.23 -10.20
N SER A 130 -8.29 2.94 -9.54
CA SER A 130 -9.49 3.53 -10.15
C SER A 130 -9.78 4.93 -9.64
#